data_AF-C7NI03-F1
#
_entry.id   AF-C7NI03-F1
#
_cell.length_a   1.000
_cell.length_b   1.000
_cell.length_c   1.000
_cell.angle_alpha   90.00
_cell.angle_beta   90.00
_cell.angle_gamma   90.00
#
_symmetry.space_group_name_H-M   'P 1'
#
loop_
_entity.id
_entity.type
_entity.pdbx_description
1 polymer ?
#
loop_
_entity_poly.entity_id
_entity_poly.type
_entity_poly.pdbx_seq_one_letter_code
_entity_poly.pdbx_strand_id
1 'polypeptide(L)'
;MGDIDPQTLAGAGVAVGLGTLGVLVDLTLQLVPAFALDLQVDSAPADELFASWVERTAADDHVEAFWFPHHPRAITKTTTRRPADTAPVPRSWFGRTVTDGIVSNAGLAALARAADLFPRQAPWMNRTLGGLAPHRVVGPSHEVFVSHRTVRFREMEYGGPRAFVAVHTVHGDGRARAWFAELERILVAAGGRPRWGKMHSLGAAELAPLYPRMGGLLALRRQLDPDRLFGNASTDRVLGLTARRG
;
A
#
# COMPACT_ATOMS: atom_id res chain seq x y z
N MET A 1 34.52 -10.92 -0.18
CA MET A 1 33.81 -9.83 0.53
C MET A 1 33.56 -10.36 1.92
N GLY A 2 34.17 -9.79 2.96
CA GLY A 2 34.00 -10.29 4.32
C GLY A 2 32.55 -10.13 4.79
N ASP A 3 32.13 -10.94 5.77
CA ASP A 3 30.82 -10.79 6.40
C ASP A 3 30.69 -9.37 6.96
N ILE A 4 29.74 -8.61 6.43
CA ILE A 4 29.37 -7.31 6.99
C ILE A 4 28.52 -7.61 8.21
N ASP A 5 28.91 -7.05 9.35
CA ASP A 5 28.22 -7.34 10.60
C ASP A 5 26.74 -6.88 10.53
N PRO A 6 25.80 -7.62 11.16
CA PRO A 6 24.38 -7.30 11.14
C PRO A 6 24.01 -5.90 11.68
N GLN A 7 24.77 -5.35 12.63
CA GLN A 7 24.56 -4.01 13.16
C GLN A 7 24.94 -2.93 12.15
N THR A 8 26.00 -3.15 11.36
CA THR A 8 26.33 -2.27 10.21
C THR A 8 25.21 -2.29 9.17
N LEU A 9 24.65 -3.47 8.85
CA LEU A 9 23.51 -3.57 7.93
C LEU A 9 22.25 -2.86 8.47
N ALA A 10 21.93 -3.06 9.75
CA ALA A 10 20.78 -2.41 10.39
C ALA A 10 20.95 -0.89 10.53
N GLY A 11 22.15 -0.44 10.88
CA GLY A 11 22.51 0.97 11.03
C GLY A 11 22.48 1.73 9.71
N ALA A 12 22.93 1.10 8.61
CA ALA A 12 22.87 1.66 7.27
C ALA A 12 21.48 1.59 6.61
N GLY A 13 20.48 0.98 7.26
CA GLY A 13 19.14 0.87 6.71
C GLY A 13 19.02 -0.12 5.56
N VAL A 14 19.84 -1.18 5.54
CA VAL A 14 19.90 -2.19 4.46
C VAL A 14 18.56 -2.86 4.19
N ALA A 15 17.72 -2.99 5.21
CA ALA A 15 16.34 -3.48 5.07
C ALA A 15 15.53 -2.70 4.00
N VAL A 16 15.94 -1.48 3.65
CA VAL A 16 15.32 -0.63 2.63
C VAL A 16 16.37 -0.19 1.59
N GLY A 17 17.21 -1.11 1.12
CA GLY A 17 18.25 -0.83 0.11
C GLY A 17 17.75 -0.70 -1.33
N LEU A 18 16.45 -0.92 -1.60
CA LEU A 18 15.82 -0.82 -2.93
C LEU A 18 16.52 -1.64 -4.03
N GLY A 19 17.18 -2.74 -3.65
CA GLY A 19 17.97 -3.57 -4.56
C GLY A 19 19.27 -2.94 -5.05
N THR A 20 19.68 -1.79 -4.49
CA THR A 20 20.87 -1.05 -4.94
C THR A 20 22.17 -1.49 -4.28
N LEU A 21 22.10 -2.43 -3.34
CA LEU A 21 23.25 -2.99 -2.63
C LEU A 21 23.71 -4.33 -3.23
N GLY A 22 22.96 -4.89 -4.18
CA GLY A 22 23.20 -6.19 -4.76
C GLY A 22 21.94 -7.04 -4.87
N VAL A 23 22.14 -8.31 -5.22
CA VAL A 23 21.06 -9.31 -5.32
C VAL A 23 20.99 -10.09 -4.00
N LEU A 24 19.79 -10.16 -3.41
CA LEU A 24 19.51 -11.06 -2.30
C LEU A 24 19.32 -12.46 -2.86
N VAL A 25 20.24 -13.37 -2.51
CA VAL A 25 20.22 -14.77 -2.96
C VAL A 25 19.57 -15.70 -1.93
N ASP A 26 19.73 -15.38 -0.64
CA ASP A 26 19.20 -16.15 0.47
C ASP A 26 18.63 -15.22 1.54
N LEU A 27 17.52 -15.63 2.15
CA LEU A 27 16.84 -14.90 3.21
C LEU A 27 16.32 -15.87 4.28
N THR A 28 16.63 -15.57 5.54
CA THR A 28 16.04 -16.26 6.69
C THR A 28 15.02 -15.34 7.36
N LEU A 29 13.79 -15.81 7.52
CA LEU A 29 12.69 -15.05 8.11
C LEU A 29 12.36 -15.59 9.51
N GLN A 30 12.25 -14.70 10.49
CA GLN A 30 11.71 -15.05 11.80
C GLN A 30 10.21 -15.33 11.67
N LEU A 31 9.81 -16.56 11.97
CA LEU A 31 8.39 -16.95 11.97
C LEU A 31 7.77 -16.73 13.36
N VAL A 32 6.44 -16.66 13.37
CA VAL A 32 5.61 -16.64 14.58
C VAL A 32 4.77 -17.93 14.64
N PRO A 33 4.28 -18.34 15.82
CA PRO A 33 3.35 -19.46 15.92
C PRO A 33 2.15 -19.27 14.99
N ALA A 34 1.62 -20.36 14.44
CA ALA A 34 0.42 -20.31 13.61
C ALA A 34 -0.76 -19.71 14.41
N PHE A 35 -1.59 -18.92 13.74
CA PHE A 35 -2.80 -18.31 14.30
C PHE A 35 -3.87 -18.17 13.22
N ALA A 36 -5.13 -18.07 13.66
CA ALA A 36 -6.25 -17.74 12.80
C ALA A 36 -6.53 -16.24 12.83
N LEU A 37 -7.21 -15.74 11.81
CA LEU A 37 -7.71 -14.38 11.73
C LEU A 37 -9.22 -14.38 11.65
N ASP A 38 -9.84 -13.41 12.32
CA ASP A 38 -11.25 -13.09 12.21
C ASP A 38 -11.39 -11.72 11.52
N LEU A 39 -11.69 -11.76 10.23
CA LEU A 39 -11.90 -10.60 9.37
C LEU A 39 -13.39 -10.25 9.34
N GLN A 40 -13.71 -9.04 9.77
CA GLN A 40 -15.01 -8.41 9.65
C GLN A 40 -14.96 -7.36 8.54
N VAL A 41 -15.82 -7.51 7.54
CA VAL A 41 -16.02 -6.50 6.49
C VAL A 41 -17.40 -5.89 6.64
N ASP A 42 -17.46 -4.57 6.81
CA ASP A 42 -18.69 -3.81 7.02
C ASP A 42 -18.58 -2.44 6.33
N SER A 43 -19.43 -1.49 6.69
CA SER A 43 -19.37 -0.11 6.29
C SER A 43 -19.62 0.83 7.47
N ALA A 44 -18.98 2.00 7.45
CA ALA A 44 -19.20 3.06 8.43
C ALA A 44 -19.36 4.41 7.72
N PRO A 45 -20.07 5.39 8.32
CA PRO A 45 -20.03 6.77 7.85
C PRO A 45 -18.57 7.26 7.76
N ALA A 46 -18.21 7.89 6.64
CA ALA A 46 -16.81 8.25 6.38
C ALA A 46 -16.28 9.23 7.43
N ASP A 47 -17.08 10.22 7.81
CA ASP A 47 -16.69 11.23 8.80
C ASP A 47 -16.44 10.60 10.18
N GLU A 48 -17.32 9.69 10.62
CA GLU A 48 -17.14 8.94 11.87
C GLU A 48 -15.91 8.03 11.83
N LEU A 49 -15.68 7.35 10.70
CA LEU A 49 -14.51 6.50 10.52
C LEU A 49 -13.22 7.32 10.64
N PHE A 50 -13.12 8.46 9.95
CA PHE A 50 -11.91 9.28 9.99
C PHE A 50 -11.70 9.92 11.36
N ALA A 51 -12.78 10.35 12.04
CA ALA A 51 -12.71 10.88 13.40
C ALA A 51 -12.24 9.83 14.43
N SER A 52 -12.62 8.56 14.24
CA SER A 52 -12.28 7.44 15.14
C SER A 52 -11.08 6.60 14.68
N TRP A 53 -10.36 7.00 13.62
CA TRP A 53 -9.32 6.18 12.99
C TRP A 53 -8.22 5.73 13.96
N VAL A 54 -7.76 6.65 14.81
CA VAL A 54 -6.68 6.39 15.76
C VAL A 54 -7.11 5.42 16.86
N GLU A 55 -8.36 5.52 17.31
CA GLU A 55 -8.92 4.61 18.31
C GLU A 55 -9.05 3.20 17.73
N ARG A 56 -9.59 3.07 16.52
CA ARG A 56 -9.75 1.79 15.82
C ARG A 56 -8.42 1.09 15.60
N THR A 57 -7.41 1.81 15.10
CA THR A 57 -6.07 1.24 14.87
C THR A 57 -5.32 0.88 16.15
N ALA A 58 -5.77 1.37 17.32
CA ALA A 58 -5.24 0.95 18.62
C ALA A 58 -6.00 -0.25 19.21
N ALA A 59 -7.26 -0.46 18.84
CA ALA A 59 -8.12 -1.51 19.39
C ALA A 59 -7.98 -2.85 18.67
N ASP A 60 -7.72 -2.83 17.36
CA ASP A 60 -7.68 -4.02 16.52
C ASP A 60 -6.30 -4.24 15.89
N ASP A 61 -5.95 -5.49 15.61
CA ASP A 61 -4.63 -5.84 15.05
C ASP A 61 -4.40 -5.26 13.65
N HIS A 62 -5.44 -5.28 12.80
CA HIS A 62 -5.39 -4.69 11.46
C HIS A 62 -6.71 -3.99 11.12
N VAL A 63 -6.61 -2.74 10.70
CA VAL A 63 -7.73 -1.92 10.24
C VAL A 63 -7.43 -1.37 8.85
N GLU A 64 -8.32 -1.63 7.90
CA GLU A 64 -8.28 -1.04 6.56
C GLU A 64 -9.64 -0.41 6.26
N ALA A 65 -9.65 0.62 5.41
CA ALA A 65 -10.88 1.16 4.88
C ALA A 65 -10.76 1.57 3.42
N PHE A 66 -11.84 1.39 2.66
CA PHE A 66 -11.96 1.81 1.27
C PHE A 66 -13.08 2.81 1.15
N TRP A 67 -12.73 4.02 0.75
CA TRP A 67 -13.66 5.11 0.56
C TRP A 67 -13.65 5.57 -0.90
N PHE A 68 -14.84 5.78 -1.46
CA PHE A 68 -15.01 6.30 -2.80
C PHE A 68 -15.36 7.79 -2.73
N PRO A 69 -14.72 8.66 -3.54
CA PRO A 69 -15.05 10.08 -3.56
C PRO A 69 -16.55 10.32 -3.72
N HIS A 70 -17.10 11.22 -2.90
CA HIS A 70 -18.51 11.59 -2.80
C HIS A 70 -19.44 10.57 -2.13
N HIS A 71 -18.98 9.36 -1.81
CA HIS A 71 -19.79 8.36 -1.10
C HIS A 71 -19.81 8.68 0.41
N PRO A 72 -20.97 8.68 1.09
CA PRO A 72 -21.07 9.07 2.50
C PRO A 72 -20.51 8.01 3.47
N ARG A 73 -20.24 6.80 2.98
CA ARG A 73 -19.73 5.67 3.77
C ARG A 73 -18.42 5.15 3.19
N ALA A 74 -17.61 4.54 4.04
CA ALA A 74 -16.45 3.76 3.66
C ALA A 74 -16.71 2.29 3.99
N ILE A 75 -16.16 1.40 3.16
CA ILE A 75 -16.05 -0.03 3.48
C ILE A 75 -14.97 -0.14 4.54
N THR A 76 -15.25 -0.85 5.63
CA THR A 76 -14.30 -1.11 6.71
C THR A 76 -13.92 -2.57 6.73
N LYS A 77 -12.64 -2.86 6.96
CA LYS A 77 -12.13 -4.20 7.22
C LYS A 77 -11.38 -4.17 8.55
N THR A 78 -11.90 -4.89 9.52
CA THR A 78 -11.27 -5.05 10.83
C THR A 78 -10.86 -6.50 10.98
N THR A 79 -9.61 -6.75 11.32
CA THR A 79 -9.07 -8.10 11.49
C THR A 79 -8.46 -8.26 12.86
N THR A 80 -8.84 -9.32 13.57
CA THR A 80 -8.29 -9.67 14.88
C THR A 80 -7.65 -11.06 14.85
N ARG A 81 -6.57 -11.23 15.61
CA ARG A 81 -5.89 -12.52 15.81
C ARG A 81 -6.69 -13.41 16.74
N ARG A 82 -6.80 -14.69 16.38
CA ARG A 82 -7.47 -15.74 17.14
C ARG A 82 -6.56 -16.97 17.29
N PRO A 83 -6.82 -17.85 18.28
CA PRO A 83 -6.14 -19.15 18.38
C PRO A 83 -6.20 -19.95 17.09
N ALA A 84 -5.17 -20.73 16.78
CA ALA A 84 -5.03 -21.46 15.51
C ALA A 84 -6.15 -22.49 15.27
N ASP A 85 -6.74 -23.01 16.34
CA ASP A 85 -7.83 -23.98 16.37
C ASP A 85 -9.23 -23.35 16.32
N THR A 86 -9.32 -22.02 16.14
CA THR A 86 -10.60 -21.32 15.99
C THR A 86 -11.38 -21.89 14.81
N ALA A 87 -12.64 -22.28 15.06
CA ALA A 87 -13.51 -22.84 14.02
C ALA A 87 -13.62 -21.87 12.83
N PRO A 88 -13.40 -22.36 11.58
CA PRO A 88 -13.40 -21.50 10.41
C PRO A 88 -14.81 -21.03 10.06
N VAL A 89 -14.89 -19.80 9.57
CA VAL A 89 -16.08 -19.24 8.93
C VAL A 89 -15.69 -19.03 7.47
N PRO A 90 -16.08 -19.94 6.56
CA PRO A 90 -15.61 -19.89 5.19
C PRO A 90 -16.17 -18.67 4.47
N ARG A 91 -15.40 -18.16 3.50
CA ARG A 91 -15.87 -17.11 2.59
C ARG A 91 -17.17 -17.55 1.93
N SER A 92 -18.23 -16.76 2.06
CA SER A 92 -19.50 -17.04 1.37
C SER A 92 -19.25 -17.13 -0.14
N TRP A 93 -20.03 -17.96 -0.84
CA TRP A 93 -19.91 -18.10 -2.30
C TRP A 93 -20.10 -16.75 -3.02
N PHE A 94 -21.01 -15.92 -2.54
CA PHE A 94 -21.22 -14.55 -3.02
C PHE A 94 -20.02 -13.63 -2.71
N GLY A 95 -19.41 -13.79 -1.53
CA GLY A 95 -18.19 -13.08 -1.14
C GLY A 95 -16.99 -13.45 -2.03
N ARG A 96 -16.88 -14.72 -2.46
CA ARG A 96 -15.86 -15.17 -3.43
C ARG A 96 -16.05 -14.52 -4.80
N THR A 97 -17.25 -14.51 -5.35
CA THR A 97 -17.50 -13.99 -6.71
C THR A 97 -17.49 -12.46 -6.80
N VAL A 98 -17.90 -11.76 -5.73
CA VAL A 98 -17.86 -10.29 -5.65
C VAL A 98 -16.46 -9.78 -5.33
N THR A 99 -15.73 -10.40 -4.39
CA THR A 99 -14.41 -9.93 -3.95
C THR A 99 -13.26 -10.37 -4.89
N ASP A 100 -13.34 -11.56 -5.48
CA ASP A 100 -12.24 -12.12 -6.31
C ASP A 100 -12.49 -12.09 -7.83
N GLY A 101 -13.71 -11.87 -8.30
CA GLY A 101 -14.08 -12.35 -9.64
C GLY A 101 -14.21 -11.30 -10.73
N ILE A 102 -15.44 -10.85 -10.93
CA ILE A 102 -15.86 -10.33 -12.23
C ILE A 102 -16.73 -9.08 -12.05
N VAL A 103 -17.61 -9.05 -11.05
CA VAL A 103 -18.59 -7.98 -10.86
C VAL A 103 -17.97 -6.74 -10.19
N SER A 104 -17.17 -6.88 -9.13
CA SER A 104 -16.58 -5.70 -8.47
C SER A 104 -15.43 -5.09 -9.26
N ASN A 105 -14.63 -5.91 -9.93
CA ASN A 105 -13.41 -5.47 -10.60
C ASN A 105 -13.69 -4.89 -11.99
N ALA A 106 -14.47 -5.59 -12.82
CA ALA A 106 -14.92 -5.06 -14.11
C ALA A 106 -15.99 -3.97 -13.91
N GLY A 107 -16.85 -4.11 -12.89
CA GLY A 107 -17.82 -3.08 -12.52
C GLY A 107 -17.14 -1.79 -12.04
N LEU A 108 -16.09 -1.86 -11.22
CA LEU A 108 -15.32 -0.68 -10.84
C LEU A 108 -14.61 -0.06 -12.05
N ALA A 109 -14.04 -0.88 -12.94
CA ALA A 109 -13.42 -0.38 -14.17
C ALA A 109 -14.45 0.27 -15.12
N ALA A 110 -15.66 -0.28 -15.22
CA ALA A 110 -16.76 0.27 -15.99
C ALA A 110 -17.30 1.56 -15.35
N LEU A 111 -17.46 1.59 -14.03
CA LEU A 111 -17.86 2.75 -13.26
C LEU A 111 -16.85 3.88 -13.42
N ALA A 112 -15.56 3.58 -13.30
CA ALA A 112 -14.49 4.55 -13.53
C ALA A 112 -14.53 5.09 -14.98
N ARG A 113 -14.62 4.21 -15.98
CA ARG A 113 -14.76 4.65 -17.39
C ARG A 113 -16.01 5.50 -17.62
N ALA A 114 -17.14 5.14 -17.01
CA ALA A 114 -18.37 5.90 -17.17
C ALA A 114 -18.29 7.25 -16.44
N ALA A 115 -17.67 7.32 -15.26
CA ALA A 115 -17.38 8.57 -14.57
C ALA A 115 -16.44 9.47 -15.40
N ASP A 116 -15.54 8.88 -16.20
CA ASP A 116 -14.64 9.61 -17.10
C ASP A 116 -15.36 10.21 -18.29
N LEU A 117 -16.33 9.47 -18.85
CA LEU A 117 -17.17 9.93 -19.96
C LEU A 117 -18.23 10.94 -19.49
N PHE A 118 -18.64 10.87 -18.22
CA PHE A 118 -19.74 11.67 -17.65
C PHE A 118 -19.34 12.30 -16.31
N PRO A 119 -18.36 13.23 -16.28
CA PRO A 119 -17.79 13.76 -15.04
C PRO A 119 -18.79 14.54 -14.18
N ARG A 120 -19.84 15.13 -14.78
CA ARG A 120 -20.91 15.83 -14.04
C ARG A 120 -21.80 14.86 -13.25
N GLN A 121 -21.88 13.60 -13.69
CA GLN A 121 -22.69 12.55 -13.09
C GLN A 121 -21.88 11.67 -12.12
N ALA A 122 -20.55 11.76 -12.15
CA ALA A 122 -19.65 10.97 -11.30
C ALA A 122 -20.00 11.02 -9.80
N PRO A 123 -20.36 12.17 -9.18
CA PRO A 123 -20.75 12.18 -7.77
C PRO A 123 -21.99 11.34 -7.47
N TRP A 124 -22.98 11.36 -8.35
CA TRP A 124 -24.19 10.54 -8.20
C TRP A 124 -23.87 9.05 -8.40
N MET A 125 -23.07 8.71 -9.41
CA MET A 125 -22.67 7.33 -9.71
C MET A 125 -21.89 6.71 -8.55
N ASN A 126 -20.92 7.44 -7.99
CA ASN A 126 -20.15 6.96 -6.85
C ASN A 126 -21.02 6.77 -5.61
N ARG A 127 -22.00 7.65 -5.37
CA ARG A 127 -22.93 7.58 -4.23
C ARG A 127 -23.87 6.37 -4.27
N THR A 128 -24.25 5.91 -5.44
CA THR A 128 -25.28 4.87 -5.59
C THR A 128 -24.70 3.47 -5.82
N LEU A 129 -23.54 3.38 -6.46
CA LEU A 129 -22.93 2.10 -6.86
C LEU A 129 -21.80 1.65 -5.90
N GLY A 130 -21.42 2.49 -4.93
CA GLY A 130 -20.37 2.24 -3.94
C GLY A 130 -20.84 1.53 -2.66
N GLY A 131 -21.67 0.49 -2.76
CA GLY A 131 -22.19 -0.26 -1.61
C GLY A 131 -21.59 -1.68 -1.49
N LEU A 132 -21.35 -2.15 -0.26
CA LEU A 132 -20.84 -3.49 0.03
C LEU A 132 -21.85 -4.29 0.87
N ALA A 133 -21.87 -5.61 0.67
CA ALA A 133 -22.56 -6.56 1.54
C ALA A 133 -21.64 -6.96 2.70
N PRO A 134 -21.99 -6.65 3.96
CA PRO A 134 -21.19 -7.05 5.12
C PRO A 134 -20.95 -8.56 5.14
N HIS A 135 -19.75 -8.98 5.52
CA HIS A 135 -19.42 -10.39 5.64
C HIS A 135 -18.27 -10.62 6.62
N ARG A 136 -18.21 -11.84 7.15
CA ARG A 136 -17.18 -12.30 8.07
C ARG A 136 -16.44 -13.49 7.50
N VAL A 137 -15.13 -13.54 7.72
CA VAL A 137 -14.26 -14.66 7.35
C VAL A 137 -13.38 -15.01 8.53
N VAL A 138 -13.36 -16.28 8.91
CA VAL A 138 -12.43 -16.80 9.92
C VAL A 138 -11.63 -17.95 9.33
N GLY A 139 -10.31 -17.90 9.44
CA GLY A 139 -9.44 -18.95 8.90
C GLY A 139 -7.95 -18.72 9.18
N PRO A 140 -7.06 -19.60 8.68
CA PRO A 140 -5.62 -19.47 8.84
C PRO A 140 -5.11 -18.11 8.35
N SER A 141 -4.18 -17.50 9.08
CA SER A 141 -3.73 -16.12 8.81
C SER A 141 -3.25 -15.89 7.37
N HIS A 142 -2.51 -16.85 6.80
CA HIS A 142 -1.98 -16.77 5.44
C HIS A 142 -3.06 -16.85 4.33
N GLU A 143 -4.23 -17.43 4.61
CA GLU A 143 -5.35 -17.48 3.65
C GLU A 143 -6.25 -16.24 3.75
N VAL A 144 -6.40 -15.70 4.97
CA VAL A 144 -7.26 -14.54 5.22
C VAL A 144 -6.58 -13.24 4.75
N PHE A 145 -5.27 -13.07 4.97
CA PHE A 145 -4.53 -11.87 4.52
C PHE A 145 -4.45 -11.73 3.00
N VAL A 146 -4.43 -12.84 2.26
CA VAL A 146 -4.22 -12.81 0.83
C VAL A 146 -5.53 -12.52 0.10
N SER A 147 -5.52 -11.48 -0.73
CA SER A 147 -6.59 -11.20 -1.70
C SER A 147 -6.05 -11.32 -3.11
N HIS A 148 -6.75 -12.05 -3.98
CA HIS A 148 -6.39 -12.12 -5.40
C HIS A 148 -6.91 -10.88 -6.12
N ARG A 149 -6.03 -10.17 -6.84
CA ARG A 149 -6.40 -8.96 -7.61
C ARG A 149 -6.18 -9.23 -9.09
N THR A 150 -7.25 -9.13 -9.88
CA THR A 150 -7.24 -9.36 -11.34
C THR A 150 -7.19 -8.07 -12.16
N VAL A 151 -7.33 -6.91 -11.51
CA VAL A 151 -7.29 -5.59 -12.15
C VAL A 151 -5.97 -4.90 -11.87
N ARG A 152 -5.42 -4.28 -12.91
CA ARG A 152 -4.25 -3.40 -12.79
C ARG A 152 -4.71 -1.99 -12.42
N PHE A 153 -4.16 -1.47 -11.34
CA PHE A 153 -4.37 -0.10 -10.89
C PHE A 153 -3.10 0.74 -11.09
N ARG A 154 -3.28 2.06 -11.22
CA ARG A 154 -2.24 3.04 -10.88
C ARG A 154 -2.47 3.45 -9.44
N GLU A 155 -1.40 3.52 -8.67
CA GLU A 155 -1.51 3.75 -7.24
C GLU A 155 -0.34 4.59 -6.74
N MET A 156 -0.66 5.53 -5.86
CA MET A 156 0.27 6.19 -4.96
C MET A 156 -0.10 5.83 -3.52
N GLU A 157 0.89 5.78 -2.64
CA GLU A 157 0.66 5.51 -1.22
C GLU A 157 1.66 6.28 -0.37
N TYR A 158 1.16 6.91 0.69
CA TYR A 158 1.96 7.65 1.66
C TYR A 158 1.67 7.16 3.08
N GLY A 159 2.74 6.87 3.82
CA GLY A 159 2.68 6.42 5.21
C GLY A 159 3.05 7.52 6.20
N GLY A 160 2.27 7.62 7.27
CA GLY A 160 2.59 8.38 8.47
C GLY A 160 2.72 7.45 9.70
N PRO A 161 2.85 8.01 10.91
CA PRO A 161 3.07 7.21 12.12
C PRO A 161 1.92 6.25 12.48
N ARG A 162 0.68 6.56 12.07
CA ARG A 162 -0.54 5.81 12.46
C ARG A 162 -1.46 5.46 11.30
N ALA A 163 -1.06 5.75 10.06
CA ALA A 163 -1.90 5.50 8.89
C ALA A 163 -1.06 5.41 7.61
N PHE A 164 -1.54 4.62 6.66
CA PHE A 164 -1.12 4.68 5.27
C PHE A 164 -2.33 5.11 4.44
N VAL A 165 -2.15 6.09 3.57
CA VAL A 165 -3.18 6.57 2.65
C VAL A 165 -2.78 6.17 1.24
N ALA A 166 -3.57 5.29 0.63
CA ALA A 166 -3.38 4.83 -0.74
C ALA A 166 -4.49 5.37 -1.64
N VAL A 167 -4.11 5.88 -2.81
CA VAL A 167 -5.05 6.41 -3.80
C VAL A 167 -4.94 5.60 -5.07
N HIS A 168 -6.07 5.08 -5.53
CA HIS A 168 -6.16 4.14 -6.64
C HIS A 168 -6.90 4.76 -7.82
N THR A 169 -6.38 4.54 -9.01
CA THR A 169 -7.05 4.83 -10.28
C THR A 169 -6.90 3.63 -11.21
N VAL A 170 -7.84 3.46 -12.14
CA VAL A 170 -7.78 2.39 -13.13
C VAL A 170 -6.59 2.61 -14.06
N HIS A 171 -5.89 1.54 -14.41
CA HIS A 171 -4.80 1.63 -15.37
C HIS A 171 -5.26 2.20 -16.72
N GLY A 172 -4.51 3.18 -17.24
CA GLY A 172 -4.83 3.86 -18.50
C GLY A 172 -5.50 5.23 -18.35
N ASP A 173 -5.92 5.63 -17.14
CA ASP A 173 -6.42 6.99 -16.92
C ASP A 173 -5.30 8.02 -17.12
N GLY A 174 -5.42 8.84 -18.17
CA GLY A 174 -4.46 9.89 -18.51
C GLY A 174 -4.37 11.02 -17.48
N ARG A 175 -5.36 11.16 -16.61
CA ARG A 175 -5.41 12.20 -15.57
C ARG A 175 -4.76 11.77 -14.25
N ALA A 176 -4.44 10.48 -14.10
CA ALA A 176 -3.89 9.93 -12.86
C ALA A 176 -2.66 10.72 -12.37
N ARG A 177 -1.77 11.12 -13.28
CA ARG A 177 -0.58 11.91 -12.93
C ARG A 177 -0.93 13.29 -12.36
N ALA A 178 -1.91 13.99 -12.92
CA ALA A 178 -2.32 15.30 -12.44
C ALA A 178 -2.94 15.19 -11.03
N TRP A 179 -3.84 14.22 -10.83
CA TRP A 179 -4.43 13.97 -9.51
C TRP A 179 -3.40 13.56 -8.47
N PHE A 180 -2.45 12.69 -8.83
CA PHE A 180 -1.41 12.26 -7.91
C PHE A 180 -0.48 13.41 -7.52
N ALA A 181 -0.16 14.34 -8.43
CA ALA A 181 0.63 15.51 -8.09
C ALA A 181 -0.08 16.39 -7.03
N GLU A 182 -1.38 16.62 -7.17
CA GLU A 182 -2.17 17.40 -6.23
C GLU A 182 -2.26 16.72 -4.85
N LEU A 183 -2.54 15.41 -4.84
CA LEU A 183 -2.65 14.62 -3.61
C LEU A 183 -1.30 14.47 -2.91
N GLU A 184 -0.20 14.34 -3.66
CA GLU A 184 1.15 14.27 -3.13
C GLU A 184 1.50 15.53 -2.33
N ARG A 185 1.12 16.73 -2.82
CA ARG A 185 1.33 17.97 -2.07
C ARG A 185 0.65 17.94 -0.71
N ILE A 186 -0.59 17.45 -0.65
CA ILE A 186 -1.37 17.34 0.61
C ILE A 186 -0.73 16.32 1.55
N LEU A 187 -0.40 15.13 1.03
CA LEU A 187 0.14 14.03 1.83
C LEU A 187 1.53 14.37 2.38
N VAL A 188 2.38 15.03 1.60
CA VAL A 188 3.70 15.52 2.05
C VAL A 188 3.53 16.63 3.09
N ALA A 189 2.62 17.58 2.87
CA ALA A 189 2.34 18.63 3.86
C ALA A 189 1.83 18.06 5.19
N ALA A 190 1.14 16.92 5.16
CA ALA A 190 0.72 16.18 6.35
C ALA A 190 1.84 15.31 6.98
N GLY A 191 3.08 15.38 6.48
CA GLY A 191 4.22 14.62 6.97
C GLY A 191 4.30 13.17 6.47
N GLY A 192 3.52 12.82 5.45
CA GLY A 192 3.52 11.50 4.82
C GLY A 192 4.82 11.20 4.08
N ARG A 193 5.23 9.93 4.08
CA ARG A 193 6.39 9.41 3.35
C ARG A 193 5.94 8.47 2.24
N PRO A 194 6.47 8.57 1.02
CA PRO A 194 6.03 7.72 -0.08
C PRO A 194 6.40 6.25 0.15
N ARG A 195 5.53 5.34 -0.31
CA ARG A 195 5.91 3.94 -0.49
C ARG A 195 6.77 3.79 -1.74
N TRP A 196 8.01 3.30 -1.56
CA TRP A 196 9.01 3.16 -2.62
C TRP A 196 8.55 2.42 -3.88
N GLY A 197 7.67 1.43 -3.72
CA GLY A 197 7.13 0.62 -4.83
C GLY A 197 5.89 1.22 -5.52
N LYS A 198 5.49 2.45 -5.19
CA LYS A 198 4.30 3.13 -5.71
C LYS A 198 4.66 4.42 -6.43
N MET A 199 3.69 5.01 -7.13
CA MET A 199 3.92 6.25 -7.87
C MET A 199 4.13 7.43 -6.90
N HIS A 200 5.22 8.15 -7.08
CA HIS A 200 5.51 9.43 -6.43
C HIS A 200 6.49 10.26 -7.27
N SER A 201 6.50 11.58 -7.10
CA SER A 201 7.42 12.48 -7.82
C SER A 201 8.68 12.85 -7.04
N LEU A 202 8.68 12.64 -5.71
CA LEU A 202 9.79 13.03 -4.83
C LEU A 202 11.15 12.49 -5.29
N GLY A 203 12.15 13.37 -5.33
CA GLY A 203 13.55 13.07 -5.59
C GLY A 203 14.38 13.05 -4.31
N ALA A 204 15.67 12.85 -4.47
CA ALA A 204 16.60 12.71 -3.34
C ALA A 204 16.62 13.92 -2.40
N ALA A 205 16.45 15.14 -2.92
CA ALA A 205 16.46 16.36 -2.11
C ALA A 205 15.25 16.41 -1.16
N GLU A 206 14.06 16.05 -1.65
CA GLU A 206 12.84 15.99 -0.86
C GLU A 206 12.82 14.81 0.10
N LEU A 207 13.45 13.69 -0.28
CA LEU A 207 13.48 12.46 0.52
C LEU A 207 14.55 12.49 1.62
N ALA A 208 15.68 13.16 1.41
CA ALA A 208 16.76 13.24 2.39
C ALA A 208 16.31 13.63 3.82
N PRO A 209 15.48 14.68 4.02
CA PRO A 209 14.99 15.02 5.36
C PRO A 209 14.02 13.97 5.94
N LEU A 210 13.32 13.21 5.10
CA LEU A 210 12.38 12.17 5.54
C LEU A 210 13.08 10.87 5.97
N TYR A 211 14.31 10.63 5.48
CA TYR A 211 15.09 9.42 5.73
C TYR A 211 16.49 9.75 6.26
N PRO A 212 16.64 10.04 7.57
CA PRO A 212 17.93 10.46 8.15
C PRO A 212 19.08 9.46 7.98
N ARG A 213 18.78 8.17 7.79
CA ARG A 213 19.79 7.12 7.57
C ARG A 213 20.21 6.96 6.10
N MET A 214 19.63 7.73 5.17
CA MET A 214 19.91 7.62 3.73
C MET A 214 21.40 7.85 3.41
N GLY A 215 22.08 8.73 4.16
CA GLY A 215 23.53 8.93 4.01
C GLY A 215 24.35 7.66 4.30
N GLY A 216 23.96 6.89 5.32
CA GLY A 216 24.57 5.60 5.65
C GLY A 216 24.36 4.56 4.57
N LEU A 217 23.15 4.48 4.02
CA LEU A 217 22.84 3.61 2.88
C LEU A 217 23.72 3.94 1.66
N LEU A 218 23.85 5.23 1.32
CA LEU A 218 24.68 5.68 0.20
C LEU A 218 26.17 5.38 0.41
N ALA A 219 26.65 5.50 1.64
CA ALA A 219 28.03 5.14 1.98
C ALA A 219 28.29 3.65 1.83
N LEU A 220 27.38 2.81 2.34
CA LEU A 220 27.46 1.36 2.20
C LEU A 220 27.38 0.94 0.73
N ARG A 221 26.49 1.55 -0.05
CA ARG A 221 26.41 1.30 -1.49
C ARG A 221 27.75 1.57 -2.20
N ARG A 222 28.43 2.67 -1.88
CA ARG A 222 29.75 2.96 -2.51
C ARG A 222 30.79 1.88 -2.22
N GLN A 223 30.67 1.16 -1.11
CA GLN A 223 31.55 0.04 -0.76
C GLN A 223 31.12 -1.25 -1.49
N LEU A 224 29.82 -1.52 -1.58
CA LEU A 224 29.26 -2.78 -2.11
C LEU A 224 29.10 -2.80 -3.64
N ASP A 225 28.84 -1.65 -4.25
CA ASP A 225 28.57 -1.47 -5.67
C ASP A 225 29.42 -0.29 -6.23
N PRO A 226 30.76 -0.37 -6.15
CA PRO A 226 31.64 0.73 -6.58
C PRO A 226 31.48 1.05 -8.08
N ASP A 227 31.20 0.04 -8.90
CA ASP A 227 31.00 0.15 -10.35
C ASP A 227 29.57 0.54 -10.75
N ARG A 228 28.67 0.72 -9.76
CA ARG A 228 27.29 1.15 -9.96
C ARG A 228 26.50 0.24 -10.90
N LEU A 229 26.67 -1.06 -10.72
CA LEU A 229 25.96 -2.10 -11.46
C LEU A 229 24.48 -2.14 -11.09
N PHE A 230 24.13 -1.87 -9.82
CA PHE A 230 22.78 -2.03 -9.30
C PHE A 230 22.03 -0.70 -9.21
N GLY A 231 21.26 -0.37 -10.23
CA GLY A 231 20.47 0.86 -10.28
C GLY A 231 19.56 0.93 -11.51
N ASN A 232 18.63 1.88 -11.48
CA ASN A 232 17.78 2.23 -12.61
C ASN A 232 17.32 3.69 -12.45
N ALA A 233 16.65 4.24 -13.47
CA ALA A 233 16.20 5.63 -13.46
C ALA A 233 15.36 6.02 -12.22
N SER A 234 14.60 5.07 -11.65
CA SER A 234 13.83 5.32 -10.42
C SER A 234 14.74 5.41 -9.20
N THR A 235 15.62 4.41 -8.99
CA THR A 235 16.53 4.41 -7.84
C THR A 235 17.55 5.54 -7.92
N ASP A 236 17.99 5.91 -9.12
CA ASP A 236 18.90 7.03 -9.36
C ASP A 236 18.26 8.36 -8.97
N ARG A 237 16.99 8.59 -9.35
CA ARG A 237 16.24 9.79 -8.97
C ARG A 237 16.06 9.90 -7.45
N VAL A 238 15.62 8.81 -6.81
CA VAL A 238 15.23 8.87 -5.39
C VAL A 238 16.43 8.83 -4.44
N LEU A 239 17.58 8.29 -4.88
CA LEU A 239 18.81 8.25 -4.10
C LEU A 239 19.83 9.32 -4.53
N GLY A 240 19.54 10.09 -5.59
CA GLY A 240 20.39 11.21 -6.04
C GLY A 240 21.67 10.73 -6.70
N LEU A 241 21.57 9.64 -7.45
CA LEU A 241 22.71 8.99 -8.05
C LEU A 241 22.88 9.49 -9.48
N THR A 242 24.12 9.76 -9.84
CA THR A 242 24.47 10.00 -11.24
C THR A 242 24.39 8.69 -12.01
N ALA A 243 23.74 8.71 -13.17
CA ALA A 243 23.70 7.60 -14.12
C ALA A 243 25.10 7.03 -14.40
N ARG A 244 25.17 5.74 -14.77
CA ARG A 244 26.44 5.08 -15.13
C ARG A 244 27.24 5.97 -16.08
N ARG A 245 28.53 6.16 -15.76
CA ARG A 245 29.49 6.58 -16.78
C ARG A 245 29.61 5.40 -17.73
N GLY A 246 29.05 5.56 -18.93
CA GLY A 246 29.32 4.66 -20.05
C GLY A 246 30.77 4.74 -20.48
#